data_AF-A0A929E7K9-F1
#
_entry.id   AF-A0A929E7K9-F1
#
_cell.length_a   1.000
_cell.length_b   1.000
_cell.length_c   1.000
_cell.angle_alpha   90.00
_cell.angle_beta   90.00
_cell.angle_gamma   90.00
#
_symmetry.space_group_name_H-M   'P 1'
#
loop_
_entity.id
_entity.type
_entity.pdbx_description
1 polymer ?
#
loop_
_entity_poly.entity_id
_entity_poly.type
_entity_poly.pdbx_seq_one_letter_code
_entity_poly.pdbx_strand_id
1 'polypeptide(L)'
;MRERGLLTILIIVVLVLTTACSGQATPGVMPDITSTPDLPGTKVVIELTQVTLLTVETAKLNCLGDKINPIAEAIADEYENTDYKQVMTWFCNGTEFEDILVALETEIQTDTTADEMLQMLAGGFSWADIWQVTGLTE
;
A
#
# COMPACT_ATOMS: atom_id res chain seq x y z
N MET A 1 17.48 46.71 4.11
CA MET A 1 18.27 45.54 3.65
C MET A 1 17.62 44.18 3.93
N ARG A 2 16.61 44.07 4.82
CA ARG A 2 15.99 42.80 5.22
C ARG A 2 14.97 42.21 4.23
N GLU A 3 14.29 43.06 3.44
CA GLU A 3 13.24 42.60 2.50
C GLU A 3 13.78 42.08 1.16
N ARG A 4 14.97 42.53 0.75
CA ARG A 4 15.67 42.01 -0.43
C ARG A 4 16.13 40.56 -0.24
N GLY A 5 16.50 40.18 0.98
CA GLY A 5 16.92 38.82 1.31
C GLY A 5 15.78 37.80 1.21
N LEU A 6 14.58 38.16 1.67
CA LEU A 6 13.41 37.26 1.64
C LEU A 6 12.96 36.96 0.21
N LEU A 7 12.96 37.98 -0.66
CA LEU A 7 12.60 37.81 -2.07
C LEU A 7 13.62 36.96 -2.83
N THR A 8 14.91 37.10 -2.48
CA THR A 8 15.99 36.31 -3.10
C THR A 8 15.92 34.84 -2.67
N ILE A 9 15.59 34.58 -1.39
CA ILE A 9 15.39 33.22 -0.87
C ILE A 9 14.17 32.55 -1.53
N LEU A 10 13.05 33.27 -1.67
CA LEU A 10 11.85 32.75 -2.35
C LEU A 10 12.12 32.39 -3.82
N ILE A 11 12.87 33.22 -4.54
CA ILE A 11 13.26 32.94 -5.94
C ILE A 11 14.13 31.68 -6.04
N ILE A 12 15.06 31.47 -5.11
CA ILE A 12 15.92 30.28 -5.09
C ILE A 12 15.09 29.01 -4.80
N VAL A 13 14.15 29.05 -3.86
CA VAL A 13 13.28 27.89 -3.54
C VAL A 13 12.41 27.50 -4.74
N VAL A 14 11.87 28.48 -5.47
CA VAL A 14 11.08 28.21 -6.69
C VAL A 14 11.94 27.61 -7.81
N LEU A 15 13.20 28.01 -7.94
CA LEU A 15 14.11 27.45 -8.95
C LEU A 15 14.45 25.97 -8.69
N VAL A 16 14.61 25.57 -7.42
CA VAL A 16 14.99 24.18 -7.05
C VAL A 16 13.81 23.19 -7.25
N LEU A 17 12.56 23.66 -7.25
CA LEU A 17 11.37 22.82 -7.46
C LEU A 17 11.09 22.47 -8.93
N THR A 18 11.82 23.07 -9.89
CA THR A 18 11.56 22.89 -11.34
C THR A 18 12.54 21.96 -12.05
N THR A 19 13.50 21.34 -11.35
CA THR A 19 14.39 20.34 -11.96
C THR A 19 13.65 19.03 -12.21
N ALA A 20 13.02 19.02 -13.38
CA ALA A 20 12.47 17.94 -14.17
C ALA A 20 12.99 16.52 -13.86
N CYS A 21 12.03 15.64 -13.53
CA CYS A 21 12.10 14.22 -13.84
C CYS A 21 12.51 14.02 -15.31
N SER A 22 13.72 13.51 -15.53
CA SER A 22 14.11 12.97 -16.83
C SER A 22 13.82 11.47 -16.83
N GLY A 23 12.62 11.11 -17.30
CA GLY A 23 12.24 9.73 -17.58
C GLY A 23 12.97 9.22 -18.83
N GLN A 24 13.74 8.15 -18.69
CA GLN A 24 14.30 7.41 -19.82
C GLN A 24 13.74 5.99 -19.80
N ALA A 25 12.70 5.77 -20.60
CA ALA A 25 12.15 4.44 -20.84
C ALA A 25 13.03 3.72 -21.88
N THR A 26 13.79 2.73 -21.44
CA THR A 26 14.45 1.75 -22.31
C THR A 26 13.49 0.61 -22.67
N PRO A 27 13.31 0.25 -23.95
CA PRO A 27 12.63 -0.98 -24.33
C PRO A 27 13.49 -2.19 -23.96
N GLY A 28 13.15 -2.86 -22.86
CA GLY A 28 13.73 -4.13 -22.47
C GLY A 28 13.15 -5.26 -23.30
N VAL A 29 14.00 -5.88 -24.12
CA VAL A 29 13.81 -7.14 -24.82
C VAL A 29 13.27 -8.22 -23.88
N MET A 30 12.09 -8.77 -24.19
CA MET A 30 11.54 -9.97 -23.55
C MET A 30 12.26 -11.22 -24.08
N PRO A 31 12.88 -12.05 -23.23
CA PRO A 31 13.24 -13.41 -23.62
C PRO A 31 11.99 -14.31 -23.61
N ASP A 32 11.74 -14.95 -24.74
CA ASP A 32 10.89 -16.14 -24.86
C ASP A 32 11.44 -17.23 -23.92
N ILE A 33 10.64 -17.61 -22.92
CA ILE A 33 10.83 -18.88 -22.21
C ILE A 33 9.53 -19.68 -22.30
N THR A 34 9.28 -20.18 -23.51
CA THR A 34 8.54 -21.42 -23.69
C THR A 34 9.28 -22.54 -22.98
N SER A 35 8.79 -22.94 -21.80
CA SER A 35 9.08 -24.24 -21.19
C SER A 35 8.01 -24.56 -20.16
N THR A 36 6.97 -25.25 -20.62
CA THR A 36 6.04 -26.03 -19.80
C THR A 36 6.78 -27.25 -19.27
N PRO A 37 6.91 -27.45 -17.95
CA PRO A 37 7.22 -28.75 -17.39
C PRO A 37 5.91 -29.52 -17.21
N ASP A 38 5.77 -30.62 -17.95
CA ASP A 38 4.78 -31.66 -17.69
C ASP A 38 4.87 -32.12 -16.22
N LEU A 39 3.81 -31.87 -15.44
CA LEU A 39 3.65 -32.51 -14.14
C LEU A 39 2.98 -33.88 -14.34
N PRO A 40 3.63 -35.00 -13.96
CA PRO A 40 2.97 -36.28 -13.87
C PRO A 40 1.94 -36.24 -12.73
N GLY A 41 0.71 -36.62 -13.07
CA GLY A 41 -0.42 -36.63 -12.16
C GLY A 41 -0.13 -37.35 -10.85
N THR A 42 -0.22 -36.61 -9.76
CA THR A 42 -0.35 -37.18 -8.42
C THR A 42 -1.77 -36.94 -7.96
N LYS A 43 -2.57 -38.00 -7.95
CA LYS A 43 -3.91 -38.06 -7.40
C LYS A 43 -3.80 -37.91 -5.88
N VAL A 44 -3.90 -36.68 -5.40
CA VAL A 44 -3.90 -36.38 -3.96
C VAL A 44 -5.36 -36.28 -3.50
N VAL A 45 -5.85 -37.38 -2.95
CA VAL A 45 -7.09 -37.40 -2.16
C VAL A 45 -6.71 -36.91 -0.76
N ILE A 46 -6.91 -35.63 -0.46
CA ILE A 46 -6.76 -35.08 0.90
C ILE A 46 -8.09 -34.44 1.31
N GLU A 47 -8.55 -34.84 2.50
CA GLU A 47 -9.70 -34.28 3.21
C GLU A 47 -9.67 -32.75 3.22
N LEU A 48 -10.79 -32.15 2.81
CA LEU A 48 -10.99 -30.74 2.49
C LEU A 48 -10.82 -29.76 3.67
N THR A 49 -10.49 -30.23 4.87
CA THR A 49 -10.52 -29.42 6.10
C THR A 49 -9.14 -28.89 6.51
N GLN A 50 -8.05 -29.49 6.03
CA GLN A 50 -6.68 -29.18 6.48
C GLN A 50 -5.85 -28.37 5.47
N VAL A 51 -6.25 -28.38 4.20
CA VAL A 51 -5.52 -27.74 3.10
C VAL A 51 -5.72 -26.22 3.06
N THR A 52 -6.84 -25.73 3.60
CA THR A 52 -7.16 -24.30 3.61
C THR A 52 -6.28 -23.51 4.56
N LEU A 53 -5.84 -24.09 5.69
CA LEU A 53 -5.00 -23.38 6.66
C LEU A 53 -3.56 -23.23 6.15
N LEU A 54 -3.01 -24.27 5.52
CA LEU A 54 -1.63 -24.31 5.04
C LEU A 54 -1.36 -23.28 3.91
N THR A 55 -2.36 -23.03 3.07
CA THR A 55 -2.23 -22.08 1.96
C THR A 55 -2.38 -20.63 2.40
N VAL A 56 -3.24 -20.34 3.39
CA VAL A 56 -3.38 -19.01 4.00
C VAL A 56 -2.11 -18.63 4.78
N GLU A 57 -1.50 -19.58 5.49
CA GLU A 57 -0.27 -19.34 6.24
C GLU A 57 0.94 -19.15 5.32
N THR A 58 1.04 -19.91 4.23
CA THR A 58 2.11 -19.77 3.23
C THR A 58 2.00 -18.46 2.43
N ALA A 59 0.79 -17.96 2.16
CA ALA A 59 0.60 -16.65 1.53
C ALA A 59 1.02 -15.50 2.44
N LYS A 60 0.70 -15.59 3.74
CA LYS A 60 1.14 -14.61 4.76
C LYS A 60 2.65 -14.60 4.96
N LEU A 61 3.32 -15.73 4.74
CA LEU A 61 4.77 -15.88 4.86
C LEU A 61 5.58 -15.15 3.78
N ASN A 62 5.03 -14.91 2.60
CA ASN A 62 5.78 -14.30 1.50
C ASN A 62 5.80 -12.77 1.53
N CYS A 63 4.87 -12.14 2.26
CA CYS A 63 4.75 -10.69 2.31
C CYS A 63 5.70 -10.04 3.33
N LEU A 64 5.98 -10.73 4.44
CA LEU A 64 6.76 -10.14 5.53
C LEU A 64 8.27 -10.13 5.30
N GLY A 65 8.79 -11.01 4.43
CA GLY A 65 10.23 -11.14 4.15
C GLY A 65 11.11 -11.22 5.41
N ASP A 66 12.42 -11.10 5.23
CA ASP A 66 13.37 -11.00 6.36
C ASP A 66 13.80 -9.54 6.64
N LYS A 67 13.23 -8.55 5.92
CA LYS A 67 13.57 -7.14 6.01
C LYS A 67 12.36 -6.31 6.41
N ILE A 68 12.57 -5.33 7.28
CA ILE A 68 11.56 -4.31 7.62
C ILE A 68 11.18 -3.52 6.37
N ASN A 69 9.88 -3.29 6.19
CA ASN A 69 9.38 -2.42 5.13
C ASN A 69 9.45 -0.95 5.59
N PRO A 70 10.27 -0.09 4.96
CA PRO A 70 10.48 1.28 5.40
C PRO A 70 9.22 2.16 5.26
N ILE A 71 8.29 1.82 4.35
CA ILE A 71 7.03 2.57 4.22
C ILE A 71 6.12 2.22 5.39
N ALA A 72 5.99 0.94 5.73
CA ALA A 72 5.18 0.52 6.87
C ALA A 72 5.74 1.04 8.20
N GLU A 73 7.06 1.11 8.34
CA GLU A 73 7.73 1.71 9.50
C GLU A 73 7.42 3.21 9.58
N ALA A 74 7.54 3.95 8.48
CA ALA A 74 7.21 5.37 8.46
C ALA A 74 5.73 5.66 8.78
N ILE A 75 4.80 4.84 8.30
CA ILE A 75 3.37 4.97 8.66
C ILE A 75 3.17 4.73 10.16
N ALA A 76 3.77 3.67 10.71
CA ALA A 76 3.63 3.36 12.13
C ALA A 76 4.23 4.43 13.06
N ASP A 77 5.27 5.13 12.60
CA ASP A 77 5.87 6.23 13.34
C ASP A 77 5.00 7.52 13.29
N GLU A 78 4.23 7.72 12.24
CA GLU A 78 3.39 8.92 12.04
C GLU A 78 2.02 8.81 12.74
N TYR A 79 1.38 7.64 12.70
CA TYR A 79 0.01 7.46 13.20
C TYR A 79 -0.01 6.76 14.57
N GLU A 80 -0.25 7.52 15.64
CA GLU A 80 -0.16 7.05 17.04
C GLU A 80 -1.00 5.80 17.37
N ASN A 81 -2.14 5.61 16.68
CA ASN A 81 -3.07 4.50 16.93
C ASN A 81 -2.83 3.27 16.04
N THR A 82 -1.81 3.30 15.18
CA THR A 82 -1.53 2.24 14.21
C THR A 82 -0.09 1.78 14.31
N ASP A 83 0.12 0.52 14.70
CA ASP A 83 1.46 -0.05 14.77
C ASP A 83 1.93 -0.70 13.45
N TYR A 84 3.24 -0.94 13.33
CA TYR A 84 3.86 -1.57 12.15
C TYR A 84 3.20 -2.90 11.76
N LYS A 85 2.81 -3.70 12.75
CA LYS A 85 2.21 -5.02 12.51
C LYS A 85 0.81 -4.86 11.91
N GLN A 86 0.05 -3.86 12.33
CA GLN A 86 -1.25 -3.53 11.76
C GLN A 86 -1.11 -3.08 10.31
N VAL A 87 -0.20 -2.14 10.02
CA VAL A 87 0.08 -1.68 8.65
C VAL A 87 0.46 -2.84 7.74
N MET A 88 1.40 -3.68 8.18
CA MET A 88 1.80 -4.86 7.41
C MET A 88 0.68 -5.89 7.29
N THR A 89 -0.23 -5.98 8.26
CA THR A 89 -1.39 -6.88 8.16
C THR A 89 -2.32 -6.43 7.03
N TRP A 90 -2.65 -5.14 6.94
CA TRP A 90 -3.45 -4.61 5.82
C TRP A 90 -2.75 -4.78 4.48
N PHE A 91 -1.46 -4.46 4.42
CA PHE A 91 -0.67 -4.60 3.20
C PHE A 91 -0.59 -6.06 2.71
N CYS A 92 -0.30 -7.00 3.62
CA CYS A 92 -0.25 -8.41 3.27
C CYS A 92 -1.61 -9.01 2.92
N ASN A 93 -2.70 -8.37 3.33
CA ASN A 93 -4.06 -8.72 2.92
C ASN A 93 -4.45 -8.11 1.56
N GLY A 94 -3.54 -7.40 0.89
CA GLY A 94 -3.72 -6.86 -0.46
C GLY A 94 -4.09 -5.38 -0.51
N THR A 95 -4.01 -4.65 0.60
CA THR A 95 -4.24 -3.20 0.63
C THR A 95 -2.99 -2.46 0.18
N GLU A 96 -3.12 -1.42 -0.66
CA GLU A 96 -1.98 -0.57 -1.03
C GLU A 96 -1.62 0.41 0.11
N PHE A 97 -0.37 0.87 0.18
CA PHE A 97 0.03 1.81 1.24
C PHE A 97 -0.69 3.14 1.13
N GLU A 98 -0.97 3.58 -0.10
CA GLU A 98 -1.75 4.76 -0.43
C GLU A 98 -3.16 4.67 0.16
N ASP A 99 -3.81 3.51 0.04
CA ASP A 99 -5.15 3.29 0.60
C ASP A 99 -5.11 3.25 2.14
N ILE A 100 -4.08 2.64 2.73
CA ILE A 100 -3.88 2.66 4.19
C ILE A 100 -3.73 4.11 4.68
N LEU A 101 -2.93 4.92 4.00
CA LEU A 101 -2.75 6.34 4.34
C LEU A 101 -4.07 7.11 4.22
N VAL A 102 -4.83 6.93 3.13
CA VAL A 102 -6.13 7.60 2.95
C VAL A 102 -7.11 7.18 4.05
N ALA A 103 -7.12 5.90 4.46
CA ALA A 103 -7.94 5.42 5.55
C ALA A 103 -7.57 6.10 6.87
N LEU A 104 -6.28 6.16 7.21
CA LEU A 104 -5.79 6.78 8.44
C LEU A 104 -6.06 8.28 8.50
N GLU A 105 -5.87 8.99 7.37
CA GLU A 105 -6.22 10.41 7.26
C GLU A 105 -7.73 10.67 7.38
N THR A 106 -8.54 9.73 6.90
CA THR A 106 -10.00 9.83 7.03
C THR A 106 -10.44 9.52 8.46
N GLU A 107 -9.78 8.60 9.16
CA GLU A 107 -10.05 8.27 10.57
C GLU A 107 -9.79 9.47 11.47
N ILE A 108 -8.79 10.31 11.17
CA ILE A 108 -8.54 11.53 11.94
C ILE A 108 -9.69 12.55 11.83
N GLN A 109 -10.45 12.49 10.73
CA GLN A 109 -11.51 13.46 10.40
C GLN A 109 -12.92 12.95 10.64
N THR A 110 -13.08 11.66 10.93
CA THR A 110 -14.37 10.98 11.05
C THR A 110 -14.37 10.05 12.26
N ASP A 111 -15.54 9.55 12.66
CA ASP A 111 -15.63 8.55 13.74
C ASP A 111 -15.50 7.10 13.22
N THR A 112 -15.05 6.91 11.97
CA THR A 112 -14.89 5.58 11.34
C THR A 112 -13.42 5.16 11.35
N THR A 113 -13.14 3.93 11.77
CA THR A 113 -11.76 3.44 11.85
C THR A 113 -11.17 3.13 10.47
N ALA A 114 -9.84 3.22 10.33
CA ALA A 114 -9.15 2.82 9.12
C ALA A 114 -9.45 1.36 8.74
N ASP A 115 -9.53 0.46 9.73
CA ASP A 115 -9.85 -0.96 9.48
C ASP A 115 -11.22 -1.13 8.82
N GLU A 116 -12.24 -0.44 9.32
CA GLU A 116 -13.60 -0.46 8.74
C GLU A 116 -13.60 0.09 7.31
N MET A 117 -12.88 1.19 7.05
CA MET A 117 -12.80 1.78 5.72
C MET A 117 -12.06 0.89 4.72
N LEU A 118 -10.97 0.26 5.14
CA LEU A 118 -10.24 -0.70 4.30
C LEU A 118 -11.07 -1.96 4.02
N GLN A 119 -11.91 -2.40 4.97
CA GLN A 119 -12.89 -3.46 4.71
C GLN A 119 -13.95 -3.05 3.68
N MET A 120 -14.43 -1.80 3.72
CA MET A 120 -15.35 -1.27 2.70
C MET A 120 -14.69 -1.24 1.31
N LEU A 121 -13.44 -0.78 1.23
CA LEU A 121 -12.66 -0.76 -0.01
C LEU A 121 -12.48 -2.18 -0.58
N ALA A 122 -12.08 -3.14 0.27
CA ALA A 122 -11.99 -4.56 -0.12
C ALA A 122 -13.35 -5.17 -0.51
N GLY A 123 -14.46 -4.62 0.00
CA GLY A 123 -15.83 -4.95 -0.38
C GLY A 123 -16.29 -4.36 -1.72
N GLY A 124 -15.45 -3.55 -2.37
CA GLY A 124 -15.70 -2.97 -3.69
C GLY A 124 -16.30 -1.56 -3.68
N PHE A 125 -16.34 -0.89 -2.52
CA PHE A 125 -16.69 0.53 -2.44
C PHE A 125 -15.54 1.39 -2.99
N SER A 126 -15.86 2.51 -3.63
CA SER A 126 -14.85 3.52 -3.94
C SER A 126 -14.61 4.45 -2.74
N TRP A 127 -13.49 5.17 -2.74
CA TRP A 127 -13.25 6.21 -1.73
C TRP A 127 -14.34 7.29 -1.70
N ALA A 128 -14.95 7.61 -2.84
CA ALA A 128 -16.08 8.54 -2.88
C ALA A 128 -17.32 7.97 -2.14
N ASP A 129 -17.62 6.69 -2.32
CA ASP A 129 -18.73 6.04 -1.59
C ASP A 129 -18.43 5.96 -0.10
N ILE A 130 -17.18 5.61 0.26
CA ILE A 130 -16.72 5.53 1.65
C ILE A 130 -16.85 6.90 2.33
N TRP A 131 -16.35 7.97 1.73
CA TRP A 131 -16.43 9.32 2.29
C TRP A 131 -17.86 9.83 2.44
N GLN A 132 -18.77 9.40 1.58
CA GLN A 132 -20.20 9.68 1.77
C GLN A 132 -20.77 8.92 2.99
N VAL A 133 -20.42 7.63 3.13
CA VAL A 133 -20.87 6.80 4.25
C VAL A 133 -20.30 7.28 5.59
N THR A 134 -19.04 7.70 5.62
CA THR A 134 -18.38 8.21 6.84
C THR A 134 -18.75 9.66 7.16
N GLY A 135 -19.47 10.34 6.27
CA GLY A 135 -19.90 11.73 6.45
C GLY A 135 -18.79 12.76 6.21
N LEU A 136 -17.71 12.38 5.53
CA LEU A 136 -16.67 13.32 5.09
C LEU A 136 -17.15 14.17 3.90
N THR A 137 -18.04 13.63 3.06
CA THR A 137 -18.64 14.31 1.90
C THR A 137 -20.15 14.09 1.81
N GLU A 138 -20.84 14.94 1.06
CA GLU A 138 -22.30 14.91 0.83
C GLU A 138 -22.72 14.03 -0.36
#